data_AF-A0A957GWB0-F1
#
_entry.id   AF-A0A957GWB0-F1
#
_cell.length_a   1.000
_cell.length_b   1.000
_cell.length_c   1.000
_cell.angle_alpha   90.00
_cell.angle_beta   90.00
_cell.angle_gamma   90.00
#
_symmetry.space_group_name_H-M   'P 1'
#
loop_
_entity.id
_entity.type
_entity.pdbx_description
1 polymer ?
#
loop_
_entity_poly.entity_id
_entity_poly.type
_entity_poly.pdbx_seq_one_letter_code
_entity_poly.pdbx_strand_id
1 'polypeptide(L)'
;MTTPDAIIDLSAYKRAAVLREQQRRQFASDRRAAAWLVARKAGALLTNEFGANRVLVFGSLAHGHWFGPRSDIDLAASGIPADLFWRAWSALDAIGSSFEINLIALETATASLRTTIEEEGVEL
;
A
#
# COMPACT_ATOMS: atom_id res chain seq x y z
N MET A 1 36.14 -18.17 41.58
CA MET A 1 36.77 -17.15 40.73
C MET A 1 35.79 -16.82 39.62
N THR A 2 35.36 -15.56 39.60
CA THR A 2 34.29 -14.99 38.77
C THR A 2 34.58 -15.11 37.26
N THR A 3 33.56 -15.48 36.49
CA THR A 3 33.52 -15.36 35.02
C THR A 3 33.67 -13.88 34.63
N PRO A 4 34.61 -13.49 33.75
CA PRO A 4 34.65 -12.13 33.25
C PRO A 4 33.44 -11.85 32.36
N ASP A 5 32.74 -10.78 32.71
CA ASP A 5 31.63 -10.20 31.97
C ASP A 5 31.93 -10.13 30.48
N ALA A 6 31.02 -10.65 29.68
CA ALA A 6 30.95 -10.36 28.26
C ALA A 6 30.66 -8.85 28.11
N ILE A 7 31.72 -8.05 28.00
CA ILE A 7 31.61 -6.67 27.51
C ILE A 7 31.04 -6.80 26.10
N ILE A 8 29.74 -6.56 25.98
CA ILE A 8 29.05 -6.47 24.69
C ILE A 8 29.84 -5.46 23.86
N ASP A 9 30.41 -5.90 22.74
CA ASP A 9 31.03 -5.01 21.77
C ASP A 9 29.93 -4.11 21.17
N LEU A 10 29.71 -3.00 21.87
CA LEU A 10 28.73 -1.99 21.52
C LEU A 10 29.00 -1.41 20.12
N SER A 11 30.24 -1.48 19.62
CA SER A 11 30.60 -0.98 18.30
C SER A 11 30.15 -1.94 17.19
N ALA A 12 30.35 -3.26 17.36
CA ALA A 12 29.81 -4.28 16.46
C ALA A 12 28.27 -4.29 16.49
N TYR A 13 27.68 -4.17 17.69
CA TYR A 13 26.22 -4.06 17.85
C TYR A 13 25.65 -2.83 17.12
N LYS A 14 26.27 -1.65 17.28
CA LYS A 14 25.86 -0.42 16.60
C LYS A 14 25.98 -0.55 15.07
N ARG A 15 27.07 -1.11 14.55
CA ARG A 15 27.24 -1.36 13.10
C ARG A 15 26.17 -2.29 12.55
N ALA A 16 25.90 -3.40 13.23
CA ALA A 16 24.85 -4.34 12.84
C ALA A 16 23.44 -3.71 12.90
N ALA A 17 23.18 -2.81 13.84
CA ALA A 17 21.92 -2.07 13.90
C ALA A 17 21.75 -1.10 12.72
N VAL A 18 22.79 -0.35 12.35
CA VAL A 18 22.78 0.57 11.20
C VAL A 18 22.55 -0.19 9.89
N LEU A 19 23.24 -1.32 9.67
CA LEU A 19 23.06 -2.13 8.46
C LEU A 19 21.64 -2.69 8.35
N ARG A 20 21.07 -3.19 9.44
CA ARG A 20 19.67 -3.67 9.48
C ARG A 20 18.69 -2.54 9.19
N GLU A 21 18.93 -1.35 9.73
CA GLU A 21 18.09 -0.18 9.44
C GLU A 21 18.15 0.20 7.96
N GLN A 22 19.34 0.23 7.36
CA GLN A 22 19.50 0.52 5.94
C GLN A 22 18.80 -0.53 5.05
N GLN A 23 18.95 -1.81 5.36
CA GLN A 23 18.27 -2.89 4.63
C GLN A 23 16.74 -2.79 4.75
N ARG A 24 16.22 -2.49 5.95
CA ARG A 24 14.77 -2.30 6.16
C ARG A 24 14.25 -1.12 5.34
N ARG A 25 14.97 0.01 5.33
CA ARG A 25 14.60 1.18 4.53
C ARG A 25 14.59 0.89 3.05
N GLN A 26 15.62 0.19 2.55
CA GLN A 26 15.68 -0.19 1.14
C GLN A 26 14.52 -1.11 0.77
N PHE A 27 14.30 -2.17 1.55
CA PHE A 27 13.18 -3.09 1.32
C PHE A 27 11.82 -2.38 1.35
N ALA A 28 11.61 -1.46 2.30
CA ALA A 28 10.38 -0.67 2.36
C ALA A 28 10.22 0.24 1.13
N SER A 29 11.30 0.86 0.68
CA SER A 29 11.32 1.68 -0.54
C SER A 29 10.96 0.86 -1.78
N ASP A 30 11.60 -0.29 -1.98
CA ASP A 30 11.36 -1.16 -3.14
C ASP A 30 9.95 -1.73 -3.12
N ARG A 31 9.47 -2.19 -1.95
CA ARG A 31 8.09 -2.65 -1.79
C ARG A 31 7.09 -1.55 -2.11
N ARG A 32 7.32 -0.31 -1.65
CA ARG A 32 6.46 0.84 -1.95
C ARG A 32 6.43 1.16 -3.44
N ALA A 33 7.58 1.13 -4.11
CA ALA A 33 7.65 1.33 -5.56
C ALA A 33 6.88 0.26 -6.33
N ALA A 34 7.00 -1.01 -5.92
CA ALA A 34 6.23 -2.12 -6.49
C ALA A 34 4.71 -1.95 -6.24
N ALA A 35 4.30 -1.52 -5.05
CA ALA A 35 2.90 -1.27 -4.73
C ALA A 35 2.29 -0.18 -5.63
N TRP A 36 3.02 0.91 -5.89
CA TRP A 36 2.58 1.95 -6.83
C TRP A 36 2.44 1.44 -8.27
N LEU A 37 3.30 0.51 -8.71
CA LEU A 37 3.17 -0.11 -10.02
C LEU A 37 1.90 -0.98 -10.10
N VAL A 38 1.61 -1.74 -9.06
CA VAL A 38 0.39 -2.57 -8.97
C VAL A 38 -0.85 -1.69 -8.91
N ALA A 39 -0.85 -0.63 -8.09
CA ALA A 39 -1.94 0.32 -7.99
C ALA A 39 -2.28 0.94 -9.36
N ARG A 40 -1.29 1.41 -10.13
CA ARG A 40 -1.51 1.94 -11.48
C ARG A 40 -2.10 0.91 -12.46
N LYS A 41 -1.64 -0.34 -12.40
CA LYS A 41 -2.22 -1.43 -13.21
C LYS A 41 -3.68 -1.70 -12.84
N ALA A 42 -3.96 -1.73 -11.54
CA ALA A 42 -5.32 -1.86 -11.02
C ALA A 42 -6.21 -0.69 -11.46
N GLY A 43 -5.74 0.56 -11.33
CA GLY A 43 -6.48 1.73 -11.81
C GLY A 43 -6.81 1.64 -13.31
N ALA A 44 -5.82 1.27 -14.13
CA ALA A 44 -6.05 1.08 -15.56
C ALA A 44 -7.07 -0.03 -15.87
N LEU A 45 -7.04 -1.15 -15.15
CA LEU A 45 -8.05 -2.22 -15.28
C LEU A 45 -9.45 -1.71 -14.92
N LEU A 46 -9.59 -1.03 -13.78
CA LEU A 46 -10.87 -0.49 -13.32
C LEU A 46 -11.48 0.50 -14.31
N THR A 47 -10.66 1.38 -14.88
CA THR A 47 -11.12 2.36 -15.89
C THR A 47 -11.47 1.67 -17.21
N ASN A 48 -10.61 0.80 -17.73
CA ASN A 48 -10.77 0.25 -19.07
C ASN A 48 -11.84 -0.86 -19.15
N GLU A 49 -12.01 -1.66 -18.10
CA GLU A 49 -12.85 -2.86 -18.12
C GLU A 49 -14.11 -2.74 -17.27
N PHE A 50 -14.12 -1.86 -16.26
CA PHE A 50 -15.20 -1.76 -15.29
C PHE A 50 -15.89 -0.39 -15.24
N GLY A 51 -15.49 0.54 -16.12
CA GLY A 51 -16.15 1.84 -16.28
C GLY A 51 -15.85 2.84 -15.17
N ALA A 52 -14.74 2.67 -14.44
CA ALA A 52 -14.34 3.65 -13.43
C ALA A 52 -13.99 5.00 -14.09
N ASN A 53 -14.61 6.08 -13.62
CA ASN A 53 -14.36 7.45 -14.08
C ASN A 53 -13.19 8.11 -13.35
N ARG A 54 -13.01 7.77 -12.07
CA ARG A 54 -11.88 8.19 -11.25
C ARG A 54 -11.41 7.01 -10.42
N VAL A 55 -10.10 6.91 -10.24
CA VAL A 55 -9.48 5.96 -9.31
C VAL A 55 -8.41 6.69 -8.51
N LEU A 56 -8.47 6.56 -7.19
CA LEU A 56 -7.51 7.14 -6.26
C LEU A 56 -6.87 6.05 -5.41
N VAL A 57 -5.57 6.16 -5.18
CA VAL A 57 -4.90 5.47 -4.07
C VAL A 57 -5.10 6.30 -2.82
N PHE A 58 -5.52 5.68 -1.72
CA PHE A 58 -5.56 6.33 -0.42
C PHE A 58 -4.84 5.48 0.63
N GLY A 59 -4.99 5.82 1.91
CA GLY A 59 -4.43 5.04 3.00
C GLY A 59 -2.90 5.05 3.03
N SER A 60 -2.30 3.96 3.50
CA SER A 60 -0.88 3.94 3.88
C SER A 60 0.08 4.20 2.69
N LEU A 61 -0.30 3.77 1.48
CA LEU A 61 0.52 3.93 0.28
C LEU A 61 0.61 5.39 -0.18
N ALA A 62 -0.53 6.10 -0.15
CA ALA A 62 -0.62 7.53 -0.46
C ALA A 62 0.21 8.37 0.52
N HIS A 63 0.09 8.09 1.82
CA HIS A 63 0.74 8.88 2.88
C HIS A 63 2.26 8.72 2.96
N GLY A 64 2.83 7.64 2.41
CA GLY A 64 4.28 7.40 2.34
C GLY A 64 5.00 7.13 3.67
N HIS A 65 4.49 7.62 4.80
CA HIS A 65 5.09 7.45 6.13
C HIS A 65 4.72 6.13 6.83
N TRP A 66 3.65 5.46 6.39
CA TRP A 66 3.04 4.33 7.10
C TRP A 66 3.00 3.03 6.28
N PHE A 67 3.52 3.05 5.05
CA PHE A 67 3.54 1.88 4.18
C PHE A 67 4.63 0.89 4.62
N GLY A 68 4.22 -0.30 5.05
CA GLY A 68 5.09 -1.29 5.65
C GLY A 68 5.08 -2.65 4.93
N PRO A 69 5.82 -3.63 5.48
CA PRO A 69 5.95 -4.97 4.88
C PRO A 69 4.64 -5.74 4.71
N ARG A 70 3.59 -5.40 5.47
CA ARG A 70 2.27 -6.05 5.45
C ARG A 70 1.16 -5.12 4.96
N SER A 71 1.50 -3.93 4.47
CA SER A 71 0.50 -3.01 3.92
C SER A 71 -0.10 -3.59 2.64
N ASP A 72 -1.41 -3.39 2.55
CA ASP A 72 -2.30 -3.52 1.40
C ASP A 72 -2.24 -2.26 0.51
N ILE A 73 -2.96 -2.32 -0.61
CA ILE A 73 -3.19 -1.21 -1.53
C ILE A 73 -4.66 -0.83 -1.45
N ASP A 74 -4.93 0.35 -0.90
CA ASP A 74 -6.30 0.88 -0.81
C ASP A 74 -6.63 1.74 -2.04
N LEU A 75 -7.66 1.33 -2.78
CA LEU A 75 -8.18 2.01 -3.95
C LEU A 75 -9.61 2.48 -3.72
N ALA A 76 -9.89 3.72 -4.10
CA ALA A 76 -11.23 4.26 -4.19
C ALA A 76 -11.57 4.56 -5.64
N ALA A 77 -12.74 4.12 -6.10
CA ALA A 77 -13.17 4.34 -7.47
C ALA A 77 -14.59 4.90 -7.53
N SER A 78 -14.87 5.73 -8.53
CA SER A 78 -16.23 6.17 -8.88
C SER A 78 -16.61 5.73 -10.29
N GLY A 79 -17.90 5.64 -10.57
CA GLY A 79 -18.45 5.33 -11.89
C GLY A 79 -18.57 3.84 -12.20
N ILE A 80 -18.01 2.96 -11.37
CA ILE A 80 -18.17 1.51 -11.53
C ILE A 80 -19.65 1.15 -11.32
N PRO A 81 -20.33 0.54 -12.31
CA PRO A 81 -21.70 0.06 -12.13
C PRO A 81 -21.80 -0.94 -10.97
N ALA A 82 -22.85 -0.81 -10.15
CA ALA A 82 -23.01 -1.61 -8.93
C ALA A 82 -23.03 -3.14 -9.19
N ASP A 83 -23.55 -3.57 -10.35
CA ASP A 83 -23.58 -4.96 -10.80
C ASP A 83 -22.20 -5.48 -11.26
N LEU A 84 -21.27 -4.59 -11.56
CA LEU A 84 -19.88 -4.92 -11.92
C LEU A 84 -18.91 -4.81 -10.75
N PHE A 85 -19.25 -4.13 -9.66
CA PHE A 85 -18.33 -3.85 -8.56
C PHE A 85 -17.66 -5.10 -7.96
N TRP A 86 -18.43 -6.15 -7.70
CA TRP A 86 -17.88 -7.41 -7.19
C TRP A 86 -16.96 -8.11 -8.19
N ARG A 87 -17.25 -8.00 -9.49
CA ARG A 87 -16.38 -8.53 -10.54
C ARG A 87 -15.09 -7.74 -10.66
N ALA A 88 -15.18 -6.41 -10.52
CA ALA A 88 -14.03 -5.52 -10.48
C ALA A 88 -13.11 -5.90 -9.30
N TRP A 89 -13.67 -6.06 -8.10
CA TRP A 89 -12.91 -6.54 -6.93
C TRP A 89 -12.21 -7.86 -7.25
N SER A 90 -12.93 -8.90 -7.67
CA SER A 90 -12.32 -10.21 -7.95
C SER A 90 -11.25 -10.16 -9.05
N ALA A 91 -11.36 -9.24 -10.02
CA ALA A 91 -10.35 -9.08 -11.06
C ALA A 91 -9.05 -8.46 -10.52
N LEU A 92 -9.11 -7.64 -9.46
CA LEU A 92 -7.93 -7.06 -8.82
C LEU A 92 -7.03 -8.12 -8.17
N ASP A 93 -7.61 -9.21 -7.65
CA ASP A 93 -6.84 -10.31 -7.06
C ASP A 93 -5.88 -10.96 -8.08
N ALA A 94 -6.17 -10.87 -9.38
CA ALA A 94 -5.33 -11.41 -10.43
C ALA A 94 -4.13 -10.51 -10.80
N ILE A 95 -4.14 -9.23 -10.41
CA ILE A 95 -3.12 -8.25 -10.81
C ILE A 95 -1.85 -8.34 -9.96
N GLY A 96 -2.00 -8.63 -8.67
CA GLY A 96 -0.92 -8.45 -7.70
C GLY A 96 -0.84 -9.57 -6.68
N SER A 97 -0.23 -10.70 -7.02
CA SER A 97 -0.07 -11.83 -6.08
C SER A 97 0.71 -11.49 -4.80
N SER A 98 1.38 -10.33 -4.74
CA SER A 98 2.18 -9.87 -3.59
C SER A 98 1.53 -8.77 -2.75
N PHE A 99 0.36 -8.27 -3.15
CA PHE A 99 -0.37 -7.20 -2.45
C PHE A 99 -1.87 -7.53 -2.44
N GLU A 100 -2.46 -7.48 -1.25
CA GLU A 100 -3.91 -7.37 -1.12
C GLU A 100 -4.35 -5.99 -1.63
N ILE A 101 -5.44 -5.95 -2.40
CA ILE A 101 -6.00 -4.72 -2.96
C ILE A 101 -7.41 -4.55 -2.42
N ASN A 102 -7.64 -3.50 -1.64
CA ASN A 102 -8.96 -3.15 -1.13
C ASN A 102 -9.60 -2.13 -2.08
N LEU A 103 -10.82 -2.42 -2.56
CA LEU A 103 -11.57 -1.51 -3.42
C LEU A 103 -12.77 -0.92 -2.67
N ILE A 104 -12.90 0.40 -2.69
CA ILE A 104 -14.05 1.14 -2.15
C ILE A 104 -14.76 1.89 -3.27
N ALA A 105 -16.09 1.74 -3.37
CA ALA A 105 -16.91 2.62 -4.20
C ALA A 105 -17.09 3.97 -3.51
N LEU A 106 -16.67 5.05 -4.17
CA LEU A 106 -16.79 6.41 -3.65
C LEU A 106 -18.25 6.77 -3.37
N GLU A 107 -19.18 6.29 -4.19
CA GLU A 107 -20.62 6.54 -4.11
C GLU A 107 -21.22 6.07 -2.78
N THR A 108 -20.70 4.98 -2.22
CA THR A 108 -21.20 4.36 -0.97
C THR A 108 -20.30 4.62 0.24
N ALA A 109 -19.15 5.26 0.06
CA ALA A 109 -18.27 5.65 1.16
C ALA A 109 -18.99 6.60 2.13
N THR A 110 -18.71 6.46 3.43
CA THR A 110 -19.19 7.42 4.43
C THR A 110 -18.66 8.82 4.13
N ALA A 111 -19.38 9.86 4.55
CA ALA A 111 -18.96 11.24 4.29
C ALA A 111 -17.55 11.53 4.82
N SER A 112 -17.22 11.05 6.03
CA SER A 112 -15.88 11.21 6.62
C SER A 112 -14.80 10.52 5.79
N LEU A 113 -15.04 9.27 5.37
CA LEU A 113 -14.09 8.52 4.55
C LEU A 113 -13.90 9.17 3.18
N ARG A 114 -14.98 9.64 2.56
CA ARG A 114 -14.90 10.35 1.27
C ARG A 114 -14.07 11.63 1.41
N THR A 115 -14.26 12.42 2.47
CA THR A 115 -13.43 13.60 2.74
C THR A 115 -11.95 13.23 2.85
N THR A 116 -11.61 12.21 3.65
CA THR A 116 -10.23 11.73 3.77
C THR A 116 -9.65 11.30 2.43
N ILE A 117 -10.40 10.55 1.61
CA ILE A 117 -9.95 10.11 0.29
C ILE A 117 -9.72 11.29 -0.67
N GLU A 118 -10.61 12.29 -0.68
CA GLU A 118 -10.45 13.43 -1.58
C GLU A 118 -9.32 14.38 -1.14
N GLU A 119 -9.05 14.48 0.17
CA GLU A 119 -7.99 15.35 0.70
C GLU A 119 -6.60 14.70 0.61
N GLU A 120 -6.51 13.39 0.84
CA GLU A 120 -5.22 12.69 0.99
C GLU A 120 -4.94 11.70 -0.15
N GLY A 121 -5.95 11.43 -0.99
CA GLY A 121 -5.85 10.49 -2.09
C GLY A 121 -4.99 11.00 -3.23
N VAL A 122 -4.36 10.06 -3.92
CA VAL A 122 -3.56 10.31 -5.13
C VAL A 122 -4.28 9.68 -6.30
N GLU A 123 -4.72 10.52 -7.25
CA GLU A 123 -5.36 10.07 -8.49
C GLU A 123 -4.37 9.30 -9.38
N LEU A 124 -4.87 8.22 -10.01
CA LEU A 124 -4.09 7.28 -10.81
C LEU A 124 -4.18 7.51 -12.32
#